data_AF-A0A2V8H816-F1
#
_entry.id   AF-A0A2V8H816-F1
#
_cell.length_a   1.000
_cell.length_b   1.000
_cell.length_c   1.000
_cell.angle_alpha   90.00
_cell.angle_beta   90.00
_cell.angle_gamma   90.00
#
_symmetry.space_group_name_H-M   'P 1'
#
loop_
_entity.id
_entity.type
_entity.pdbx_description
1 polymer ?
#
loop_
_entity_poly.entity_id
_entity_poly.type
_entity_poly.pdbx_seq_one_letter_code
_entity_poly.pdbx_strand_id
1 'polypeptide(L)'
;KGSTARPWEGGAKVSPEHGGWTPVAPSAIPFADNYPTPRALETPEVAGVVDAFRDAAIRARNAGFDMIELHGAHGYLIHEFLSPLSNHRTDNYGGSFDNRIRLCLEVVDAVREVWPERSPVWLRISSTDWVDGGWDVEQSVELARRVHARGVDLVDCSSGGLAMHQQITLGPGYQVPFAERIKREANVPTGAVGLITNAKQAEEIVRNGQADVVVIAREFLRDPYLPLHWAQELGAKQSWPAQYMRAAPEGTQKRQPRGD
;
A
#
# COMPACT_ATOMS: atom_id res chain seq x y z
N LYS A 1 8.63 -3.97 12.36
CA LYS A 1 9.35 -5.06 11.63
C LYS A 1 10.56 -4.61 10.79
N GLY A 2 11.12 -3.41 11.01
CA GLY A 2 12.08 -2.82 10.06
C GLY A 2 13.50 -3.41 10.05
N SER A 3 13.96 -4.03 11.14
CA SER A 3 15.36 -4.47 11.30
C SER A 3 15.48 -6.01 11.34
N THR A 4 15.07 -6.66 10.25
CA THR A 4 15.15 -8.12 10.06
C THR A 4 15.86 -8.48 8.75
N ALA A 5 16.49 -9.64 8.72
CA ALA A 5 17.16 -10.20 7.56
C ALA A 5 16.15 -10.54 6.45
N ARG A 6 16.68 -10.92 5.27
CA ARG A 6 15.87 -11.28 4.12
C ARG A 6 14.95 -12.47 4.46
N PRO A 7 13.70 -12.50 3.98
CA PRO A 7 12.78 -13.59 4.27
C PRO A 7 13.28 -14.98 3.85
N TRP A 8 13.99 -15.09 2.72
CA TRP A 8 14.56 -16.36 2.24
C TRP A 8 15.81 -16.81 3.02
N GLU A 9 16.35 -15.94 3.89
CA GLU A 9 17.42 -16.27 4.85
C GLU A 9 16.86 -16.50 6.27
N GLY A 10 15.53 -16.61 6.40
CA GLY A 10 14.84 -16.92 7.66
C GLY A 10 14.32 -15.72 8.44
N GLY A 11 14.58 -14.48 7.99
CA GLY A 11 13.95 -13.28 8.57
C GLY A 11 14.35 -12.96 10.02
N ALA A 12 15.51 -13.44 10.47
CA ALA A 12 16.00 -13.19 11.83
C ALA A 12 16.29 -11.70 12.09
N LYS A 13 16.31 -11.28 13.36
CA LYS A 13 16.75 -9.93 13.76
C LYS A 13 18.17 -9.65 13.27
N VAL A 14 18.41 -8.45 12.75
CA VAL A 14 19.77 -8.01 12.36
C VAL A 14 20.45 -7.38 13.58
N SER A 15 21.67 -7.80 13.89
CA SER A 15 22.47 -7.22 14.98
C SER A 15 23.04 -5.85 14.60
N PRO A 16 23.35 -4.95 15.55
CA PRO A 16 24.00 -3.67 15.28
C PRO A 16 25.30 -3.79 14.46
N GLU A 17 26.12 -4.80 14.72
CA GLU A 17 27.36 -5.08 13.98
C GLU A 17 27.15 -5.33 12.48
N HIS A 18 25.95 -5.77 12.09
CA HIS A 18 25.55 -6.05 10.72
C HIS A 18 24.59 -4.98 10.16
N GLY A 19 24.57 -3.78 10.77
CA GLY A 19 23.74 -2.66 10.35
C GLY A 19 22.30 -2.69 10.88
N GLY A 20 21.99 -3.55 11.84
CA GLY A 20 20.70 -3.55 12.53
C GLY A 20 20.50 -2.31 13.40
N TRP A 21 19.26 -1.91 13.61
CA TRP A 21 18.90 -0.77 14.46
C TRP A 21 17.68 -1.08 15.31
N THR A 22 17.48 -0.32 16.39
CA THR A 22 16.26 -0.41 17.20
C THR A 22 15.11 0.25 16.45
N PRO A 23 14.07 -0.50 16.04
CA PRO A 23 12.93 0.09 15.35
C PRO A 23 12.12 1.00 16.29
N VAL A 24 11.33 1.88 15.72
CA VAL A 24 10.35 2.70 16.44
C VAL A 24 8.93 2.25 16.10
N ALA A 25 7.98 2.49 17.01
CA ALA A 25 6.58 2.10 16.91
C ALA A 25 5.69 3.03 17.77
N PRO A 26 4.35 2.99 17.64
CA PRO A 26 3.46 3.70 18.56
C PRO A 26 3.56 3.18 20.00
N SER A 27 3.85 1.90 20.21
CA SER A 27 3.99 1.26 21.53
C SER A 27 5.14 0.25 21.51
N ALA A 28 5.74 -0.03 22.67
CA ALA A 28 6.89 -0.94 22.80
C ALA A 28 6.47 -2.42 22.78
N ILE A 29 5.77 -2.82 21.72
CA ILE A 29 5.21 -4.16 21.53
C ILE A 29 5.93 -4.80 20.33
N PRO A 30 6.65 -5.92 20.51
CA PRO A 30 7.29 -6.60 19.39
C PRO A 30 6.23 -7.26 18.50
N PHE A 31 6.52 -7.37 17.20
CA PHE A 31 5.65 -8.07 16.25
C PHE A 31 5.49 -9.57 16.58
N ALA A 32 6.57 -10.20 17.06
CA ALA A 32 6.61 -11.57 17.56
C ALA A 32 7.83 -11.75 18.49
N ASP A 33 7.89 -12.84 19.25
CA ASP A 33 8.93 -13.09 20.26
C ASP A 33 10.37 -13.03 19.71
N ASN A 34 10.56 -13.39 18.45
CA ASN A 34 11.86 -13.38 17.78
C ASN A 34 12.20 -12.06 17.07
N TYR A 35 11.35 -11.03 17.18
CA TYR A 35 11.58 -9.71 16.60
C TYR A 35 12.20 -8.75 17.62
N PRO A 36 12.96 -7.74 17.15
CA PRO A 36 13.43 -6.67 18.04
C PRO A 36 12.23 -5.94 18.65
N THR A 37 12.27 -5.72 19.96
CA THR A 37 11.32 -4.84 20.66
C THR A 37 11.51 -3.41 20.18
N PRO A 38 10.48 -2.76 19.63
CA PRO A 38 10.61 -1.39 19.18
C PRO A 38 10.62 -0.43 20.37
N ARG A 39 11.20 0.75 20.17
CA ARG A 39 11.05 1.87 21.07
C ARG A 39 9.73 2.59 20.76
N ALA A 40 8.92 2.86 21.78
CA ALA A 40 7.75 3.72 21.61
C ALA A 40 8.20 5.15 21.27
N LEU A 41 7.62 5.74 20.22
CA LEU A 41 7.84 7.14 19.88
C LEU A 41 7.27 8.03 20.99
N GLU A 42 8.02 9.05 21.39
CA GLU A 42 7.48 10.15 22.20
C GLU A 42 6.57 11.02 21.32
N THR A 43 5.57 11.66 21.92
CA THR A 43 4.62 12.52 21.19
C THR A 43 5.33 13.59 20.32
N PRO A 44 6.38 14.28 20.80
CA PRO A 44 7.09 15.26 19.97
C PRO A 44 7.86 14.64 18.79
N GLU A 45 8.27 13.37 18.89
CA GLU A 45 9.01 12.69 17.80
C GLU A 45 8.12 12.34 16.61
N VAL A 46 6.80 12.25 16.82
CA VAL A 46 5.83 11.95 15.75
C VAL A 46 5.88 13.00 14.64
N ALA A 47 6.08 14.27 14.98
CA ALA A 47 6.25 15.34 14.00
C ALA A 47 7.46 15.10 13.08
N GLY A 48 8.56 14.57 13.61
CA GLY A 48 9.74 14.22 12.82
C GLY A 48 9.47 13.09 11.81
N VAL A 49 8.52 12.19 12.09
CA VAL A 49 8.06 11.19 11.11
C VAL A 49 7.33 11.88 9.96
N VAL A 50 6.44 12.82 10.26
CA VAL A 50 5.69 13.59 9.25
C VAL A 50 6.65 14.38 8.35
N ASP A 51 7.64 15.05 8.94
CA ASP A 51 8.67 15.78 8.21
C ASP A 51 9.51 14.85 7.31
N ALA A 52 9.84 13.64 7.78
CA ALA A 52 10.56 12.68 6.98
C ALA A 52 9.79 12.22 5.72
N PHE A 53 8.46 12.08 5.81
CA PHE A 53 7.60 11.80 4.65
C PHE A 53 7.52 13.00 3.69
N ARG A 54 7.37 14.21 4.22
CA ARG A 54 7.41 15.46 3.42
C ARG A 54 8.72 15.55 2.62
N ASP A 55 9.84 15.38 3.30
CA ASP A 55 11.16 15.43 2.68
C ASP A 55 11.36 14.31 1.64
N ALA A 56 10.80 13.12 1.88
CA ALA A 56 10.84 12.02 0.93
C ALA A 56 10.02 12.34 -0.34
N ALA A 57 8.86 12.98 -0.21
CA ALA A 57 8.06 13.42 -1.34
C ALA A 57 8.79 14.49 -2.17
N ILE A 58 9.48 15.44 -1.53
CA ILE A 58 10.33 16.42 -2.24
C ILE A 58 11.43 15.71 -3.04
N ARG A 59 12.11 14.73 -2.43
CA ARG A 59 13.14 13.93 -3.11
C ARG A 59 12.56 13.13 -4.29
N ALA A 60 11.41 12.50 -4.11
CA ALA A 60 10.74 11.75 -5.17
C ALA A 60 10.37 12.65 -6.35
N ARG A 61 9.86 13.86 -6.08
CA ARG A 61 9.56 14.85 -7.11
C ARG A 61 10.82 15.25 -7.88
N ASN A 62 11.90 15.55 -7.17
CA ASN A 62 13.18 15.93 -7.80
C ASN A 62 13.80 14.79 -8.61
N ALA A 63 13.50 13.54 -8.26
CA ALA A 63 13.91 12.35 -9.01
C ALA A 63 13.03 12.05 -10.23
N GLY A 64 11.95 12.80 -10.47
CA GLY A 64 11.08 12.65 -11.64
C GLY A 64 10.01 11.57 -11.51
N PHE A 65 9.61 11.17 -10.30
CA PHE A 65 8.47 10.27 -10.13
C PHE A 65 7.16 10.97 -10.51
N ASP A 66 6.33 10.31 -11.34
CA ASP A 66 5.03 10.83 -11.80
C ASP A 66 3.93 10.74 -10.71
N MET A 67 4.08 9.81 -9.77
CA MET A 67 3.15 9.53 -8.66
C MET A 67 3.90 9.02 -7.44
N ILE A 68 3.24 9.06 -6.28
CA ILE A 68 3.71 8.41 -5.05
C ILE A 68 2.60 7.58 -4.41
N GLU A 69 2.99 6.56 -3.66
CA GLU A 69 2.10 5.76 -2.82
C GLU A 69 2.62 5.81 -1.38
N LEU A 70 1.75 6.21 -0.45
CA LEU A 70 2.01 6.18 0.98
C LEU A 70 1.71 4.78 1.51
N HIS A 71 2.65 4.21 2.28
CA HIS A 71 2.49 2.87 2.81
C HIS A 71 1.88 2.86 4.21
N GLY A 72 0.55 2.77 4.26
CA GLY A 72 -0.28 2.64 5.48
C GLY A 72 -0.72 1.22 5.81
N ALA A 73 0.01 0.21 5.35
CA ALA A 73 -0.45 -1.19 5.38
C ALA A 73 0.57 -2.14 6.02
N HIS A 74 0.21 -3.42 6.02
CA HIS A 74 1.09 -4.57 6.25
C HIS A 74 1.84 -4.55 7.57
N GLY A 75 1.37 -3.81 8.57
CA GLY A 75 1.99 -3.76 9.90
C GLY A 75 3.32 -3.02 9.93
N TYR A 76 3.48 -2.02 9.05
CA TYR A 76 4.51 -1.01 9.17
C TYR A 76 3.97 0.22 9.88
N LEU A 77 4.83 1.21 10.13
CA LEU A 77 4.62 2.29 11.10
C LEU A 77 3.21 2.93 11.05
N ILE A 78 2.75 3.40 9.90
CA ILE A 78 1.41 4.01 9.81
C ILE A 78 0.32 3.00 10.19
N HIS A 79 0.38 1.76 9.68
CA HIS A 79 -0.56 0.70 10.06
C HIS A 79 -0.50 0.35 11.54
N GLU A 80 0.71 0.35 12.13
CA GLU A 80 0.89 0.14 13.56
C GLU A 80 0.13 1.19 14.39
N PHE A 81 0.07 2.46 13.93
CA PHE A 81 -0.74 3.51 14.57
C PHE A 81 -2.24 3.31 14.36
N LEU A 82 -2.66 2.85 13.17
CA LEU A 82 -4.08 2.65 12.86
C LEU A 82 -4.74 1.60 13.76
N SER A 83 -4.06 0.47 13.96
CA SER A 83 -4.65 -0.67 14.64
C SER A 83 -4.51 -0.59 16.18
N PRO A 84 -5.59 -0.88 16.93
CA PRO A 84 -5.53 -0.99 18.38
C PRO A 84 -4.70 -2.18 18.87
N LEU A 85 -4.34 -3.15 18.02
CA LEU A 85 -3.52 -4.31 18.43
C LEU A 85 -2.06 -3.93 18.68
N SER A 86 -1.58 -2.85 18.07
CA SER A 86 -0.21 -2.36 18.16
C SER A 86 -0.11 -0.98 18.79
N ASN A 87 -1.22 -0.20 18.80
CA ASN A 87 -1.25 1.15 19.33
C ASN A 87 -1.99 1.20 20.68
N HIS A 88 -1.23 1.10 21.77
CA HIS A 88 -1.72 1.23 23.14
C HIS A 88 -1.43 2.61 23.74
N ARG A 89 -1.23 3.63 22.89
CA ARG A 89 -0.97 4.99 23.36
C ARG A 89 -2.21 5.58 24.03
N THR A 90 -1.97 6.42 25.02
CA THR A 90 -2.99 7.17 25.78
C THR A 90 -2.99 8.67 25.47
N ASP A 91 -2.10 9.12 24.59
CA ASP A 91 -2.02 10.50 24.11
C ASP A 91 -2.90 10.72 22.87
N ASN A 92 -2.71 11.87 22.20
CA ASN A 92 -3.50 12.26 21.04
C ASN A 92 -3.29 11.36 19.79
N TYR A 93 -2.41 10.35 19.85
CA TYR A 93 -2.16 9.42 18.76
C TYR A 93 -2.64 7.99 19.06
N GLY A 94 -3.36 7.74 20.16
CA GLY A 94 -3.96 6.43 20.44
C GLY A 94 -5.31 6.51 21.14
N GLY A 95 -5.86 5.34 21.47
CA GLY A 95 -7.19 5.23 22.05
C GLY A 95 -8.30 5.31 20.99
N SER A 96 -8.86 6.49 20.75
CA SER A 96 -9.98 6.67 19.82
C SER A 96 -9.59 6.45 18.35
N PHE A 97 -10.57 6.17 17.49
CA PHE A 97 -10.35 6.08 16.05
C PHE A 97 -9.67 7.35 15.49
N ASP A 98 -10.20 8.53 15.84
CA ASP A 98 -9.65 9.82 15.37
C ASP A 98 -8.18 10.02 15.78
N ASN A 99 -7.80 9.58 16.97
CA ASN A 99 -6.41 9.66 17.42
C ASN A 99 -5.52 8.66 16.68
N ARG A 100 -5.98 7.41 16.48
CA ARG A 100 -5.20 6.38 15.78
C ARG A 100 -4.92 6.73 14.32
N ILE A 101 -5.86 7.39 13.64
CA ILE A 101 -5.66 7.82 12.25
C ILE A 101 -4.85 9.11 12.11
N ARG A 102 -4.62 9.84 13.21
CA ARG A 102 -4.02 11.18 13.18
C ARG A 102 -2.70 11.25 12.41
N LEU A 103 -1.77 10.34 12.71
CA LEU A 103 -0.49 10.28 12.01
C LEU A 103 -0.68 10.08 10.49
N CYS A 104 -1.60 9.20 10.08
CA CYS A 104 -1.87 8.96 8.67
C CYS A 104 -2.36 10.24 7.97
N LEU A 105 -3.28 10.96 8.62
CA LEU A 105 -3.81 12.22 8.09
C LEU A 105 -2.73 13.30 8.00
N GLU A 106 -1.91 13.46 9.04
CA GLU A 106 -0.81 14.44 9.06
C GLU A 106 0.24 14.14 7.99
N VAL A 107 0.57 12.86 7.76
CA VAL A 107 1.47 12.46 6.67
C VAL A 107 0.86 12.77 5.30
N VAL A 108 -0.43 12.47 5.09
CA VAL A 108 -1.13 12.80 3.84
C VAL A 108 -1.09 14.31 3.60
N ASP A 109 -1.44 15.12 4.60
CA ASP A 109 -1.48 16.57 4.50
C ASP A 109 -0.08 17.14 4.18
N ALA A 110 0.96 16.70 4.89
CA ALA A 110 2.34 17.17 4.69
C ALA A 110 2.92 16.77 3.33
N VAL A 111 2.60 15.57 2.84
CA VAL A 111 3.02 15.09 1.52
C VAL A 111 2.29 15.89 0.43
N ARG A 112 0.98 16.09 0.59
CA ARG A 112 0.17 16.82 -0.39
C ARG A 112 0.57 18.30 -0.50
N GLU A 113 1.07 18.91 0.57
CA GLU A 113 1.60 20.28 0.58
C GLU A 113 2.77 20.49 -0.41
N VAL A 114 3.61 19.47 -0.60
CA VAL A 114 4.85 19.56 -1.40
C VAL A 114 4.79 18.83 -2.75
N TRP A 115 3.82 17.94 -2.90
CA TRP A 115 3.60 17.14 -4.11
C TRP A 115 2.83 17.94 -5.18
N PRO A 116 3.17 17.84 -6.48
CA PRO A 116 2.44 18.55 -7.52
C PRO A 116 0.95 18.19 -7.52
N GLU A 117 0.07 19.21 -7.61
CA GLU A 117 -1.39 19.04 -7.53
C GLU A 117 -1.93 18.06 -8.59
N ARG A 118 -1.33 18.05 -9.79
CA ARG A 118 -1.75 17.16 -10.90
C ARG A 118 -1.22 15.74 -10.79
N SER A 119 -0.29 15.46 -9.87
CA SER A 119 0.35 14.16 -9.73
C SER A 119 -0.37 13.33 -8.66
N PRO A 120 -0.73 12.06 -8.95
CA PRO A 120 -1.46 11.23 -8.00
C PRO A 120 -0.68 10.95 -6.71
N VAL A 121 -1.39 10.91 -5.59
CA VAL A 121 -0.95 10.29 -4.32
C VAL A 121 -1.92 9.19 -3.97
N TRP A 122 -1.39 7.98 -3.86
CA TRP A 122 -2.14 6.81 -3.41
C TRP A 122 -1.87 6.55 -1.94
N LEU A 123 -2.81 5.92 -1.26
CA LEU A 123 -2.60 5.36 0.08
C LEU A 123 -2.87 3.86 0.04
N ARG A 124 -1.84 3.06 0.32
CA ARG A 124 -2.02 1.63 0.51
C ARG A 124 -2.41 1.33 1.95
N ILE A 125 -3.48 0.58 2.15
CA ILE A 125 -3.96 0.16 3.48
C ILE A 125 -4.08 -1.35 3.60
N SER A 126 -3.99 -1.84 4.83
CA SER A 126 -4.51 -3.16 5.18
C SER A 126 -5.97 -2.98 5.58
N SER A 127 -6.89 -3.46 4.74
CA SER A 127 -8.34 -3.24 4.91
C SER A 127 -8.93 -3.96 6.13
N THR A 128 -8.18 -4.90 6.70
CA THR A 128 -8.45 -5.55 7.98
C THR A 128 -7.17 -6.21 8.48
N ASP A 129 -7.04 -6.34 9.80
CA ASP A 129 -5.99 -7.14 10.45
C ASP A 129 -6.27 -8.65 10.43
N TRP A 130 -7.50 -9.07 10.11
CA TRP A 130 -7.96 -10.47 10.24
C TRP A 130 -7.84 -11.03 11.67
N VAL A 131 -8.03 -10.15 12.66
CA VAL A 131 -7.98 -10.46 14.10
C VAL A 131 -9.09 -9.70 14.81
N ASP A 132 -9.82 -10.39 15.69
CA ASP A 132 -10.88 -9.79 16.51
C ASP A 132 -10.34 -8.64 17.36
N GLY A 133 -11.07 -7.52 17.39
CA GLY A 133 -10.67 -6.32 18.11
C GLY A 133 -9.56 -5.51 17.42
N GLY A 134 -9.10 -5.91 16.22
CA GLY A 134 -8.15 -5.16 15.41
C GLY A 134 -8.77 -4.14 14.46
N TRP A 135 -8.00 -3.74 13.46
CA TRP A 135 -8.47 -2.90 12.36
C TRP A 135 -9.41 -3.69 11.44
N ASP A 136 -10.53 -3.10 11.05
CA ASP A 136 -11.56 -3.71 10.21
C ASP A 136 -11.90 -2.87 8.96
N VAL A 137 -12.80 -3.39 8.15
CA VAL A 137 -13.16 -2.77 6.87
C VAL A 137 -14.03 -1.52 7.08
N GLU A 138 -14.83 -1.47 8.14
CA GLU A 138 -15.62 -0.31 8.53
C GLU A 138 -14.71 0.89 8.84
N GLN A 139 -13.66 0.67 9.63
CA GLN A 139 -12.63 1.66 9.90
C GLN A 139 -11.86 2.05 8.63
N SER A 140 -11.61 1.10 7.73
CA SER A 140 -10.97 1.35 6.43
C SER A 140 -11.81 2.25 5.52
N VAL A 141 -13.13 2.05 5.48
CA VAL A 141 -14.07 2.92 4.74
C VAL A 141 -14.04 4.35 5.28
N GLU A 142 -14.06 4.52 6.60
CA GLU A 142 -14.01 5.85 7.20
C GLU A 142 -12.64 6.52 6.99
N LEU A 143 -11.53 5.79 7.14
CA LEU A 143 -10.20 6.31 6.82
C LEU A 143 -10.14 6.76 5.35
N ALA A 144 -10.60 5.91 4.42
CA ALA A 144 -10.63 6.19 2.99
C ALA A 144 -11.38 7.49 2.67
N ARG A 145 -12.53 7.72 3.30
CA ARG A 145 -13.30 8.97 3.16
C ARG A 145 -12.49 10.18 3.64
N ARG A 146 -11.82 10.06 4.80
CA ARG A 146 -11.04 11.16 5.41
C ARG A 146 -9.80 11.52 4.60
N VAL A 147 -9.10 10.53 4.06
CA VAL A 147 -7.89 10.77 3.25
C VAL A 147 -8.25 11.24 1.84
N HIS A 148 -9.36 10.78 1.27
CA HIS A 148 -9.84 11.27 -0.02
C HIS A 148 -10.17 12.77 0.04
N ALA A 149 -10.85 13.21 1.11
CA ALA A 149 -11.11 14.63 1.37
C ALA A 149 -9.84 15.49 1.54
N ARG A 150 -8.68 14.87 1.75
CA ARG A 150 -7.34 15.50 1.86
C ARG A 150 -6.52 15.35 0.57
N GLY A 151 -7.16 14.90 -0.50
CA GLY A 151 -6.55 14.75 -1.80
C GLY A 151 -5.82 13.43 -2.01
N VAL A 152 -6.10 12.35 -1.27
CA VAL A 152 -5.69 11.02 -1.76
C VAL A 152 -6.54 10.64 -2.97
N ASP A 153 -5.87 10.31 -4.07
CA ASP A 153 -6.50 10.05 -5.36
C ASP A 153 -6.99 8.61 -5.50
N LEU A 154 -6.38 7.68 -4.77
CA LEU A 154 -6.75 6.26 -4.78
C LEU A 154 -6.33 5.56 -3.49
N VAL A 155 -7.15 4.60 -3.04
CA VAL A 155 -6.80 3.68 -1.95
C VAL A 155 -6.43 2.30 -2.53
N ASP A 156 -5.18 1.87 -2.34
CA ASP A 156 -4.73 0.51 -2.70
C ASP A 156 -5.08 -0.47 -1.56
N CYS A 157 -6.04 -1.35 -1.82
CA CYS A 157 -6.69 -2.16 -0.80
C CYS A 157 -6.02 -3.53 -0.65
N SER A 158 -5.12 -3.65 0.33
CA SER A 158 -4.56 -4.92 0.79
C SER A 158 -5.18 -5.35 2.12
N SER A 159 -4.52 -6.19 2.91
CA SER A 159 -4.98 -6.68 4.22
C SER A 159 -3.84 -7.34 5.00
N GLY A 160 -4.04 -7.49 6.30
CA GLY A 160 -3.19 -8.26 7.21
C GLY A 160 -1.79 -7.68 7.41
N GLY A 161 -0.92 -8.51 7.97
CA GLY A 161 0.50 -8.27 8.17
C GLY A 161 0.86 -7.68 9.54
N LEU A 162 -0.12 -7.25 10.34
CA LEU A 162 0.14 -6.68 11.67
C LEU A 162 0.35 -7.74 12.76
N ALA A 163 -0.41 -8.83 12.72
CA ALA A 163 -0.41 -9.85 13.75
C ALA A 163 -0.09 -11.23 13.18
N MET A 164 0.69 -12.04 13.91
CA MET A 164 1.05 -13.40 13.50
C MET A 164 -0.12 -14.39 13.58
N HIS A 165 -1.08 -14.15 14.48
CA HIS A 165 -2.22 -15.04 14.71
C HIS A 165 -3.43 -14.73 13.82
N GLN A 166 -3.27 -13.80 12.86
CA GLN A 166 -4.28 -13.46 11.85
C GLN A 166 -4.76 -14.70 11.08
N GLN A 167 -6.06 -14.79 10.81
CA GLN A 167 -6.65 -15.91 10.08
C GLN A 167 -7.12 -15.46 8.69
N ILE A 168 -6.29 -15.71 7.67
CA ILE A 168 -6.56 -15.28 6.30
C ILE A 168 -7.01 -16.47 5.46
N THR A 169 -8.24 -16.41 4.97
CA THR A 169 -8.72 -17.35 3.95
C THR A 169 -8.23 -16.91 2.58
N LEU A 170 -7.14 -17.52 2.11
CA LEU A 170 -6.57 -17.22 0.80
C LEU A 170 -7.39 -17.84 -0.33
N GLY A 171 -7.59 -17.05 -1.38
CA GLY A 171 -8.21 -17.47 -2.63
C GLY A 171 -7.98 -16.43 -3.73
N PRO A 172 -8.28 -16.75 -5.00
CA PRO A 172 -8.19 -15.78 -6.09
C PRO A 172 -9.01 -14.52 -5.77
N GLY A 173 -8.38 -13.35 -5.82
CA GLY A 173 -9.07 -12.08 -5.57
C GLY A 173 -9.57 -11.89 -4.14
N TYR A 174 -9.01 -12.57 -3.13
CA TYR A 174 -9.56 -12.55 -1.75
C TYR A 174 -9.65 -11.15 -1.10
N GLN A 175 -8.96 -10.14 -1.63
CA GLN A 175 -9.06 -8.74 -1.14
C GLN A 175 -9.92 -7.85 -2.04
N VAL A 176 -10.39 -8.32 -3.20
CA VAL A 176 -11.27 -7.58 -4.11
C VAL A 176 -12.54 -7.09 -3.39
N PRO A 177 -13.21 -7.89 -2.53
CA PRO A 177 -14.38 -7.40 -1.80
C PRO A 177 -14.11 -6.17 -0.92
N PHE A 178 -12.88 -6.00 -0.42
CA PHE A 178 -12.51 -4.80 0.35
C PHE A 178 -12.40 -3.58 -0.56
N ALA A 179 -11.74 -3.71 -1.71
CA ALA A 179 -11.63 -2.65 -2.71
C ALA A 179 -13.00 -2.18 -3.19
N GLU A 180 -13.91 -3.12 -3.46
CA GLU A 180 -15.28 -2.86 -3.90
C GLU A 180 -16.08 -2.12 -2.81
N ARG A 181 -16.00 -2.60 -1.57
CA ARG A 181 -16.72 -1.99 -0.45
C ARG A 181 -16.23 -0.57 -0.17
N ILE A 182 -14.92 -0.38 -0.11
CA ILE A 182 -14.30 0.94 0.12
C ILE A 182 -14.67 1.90 -1.01
N LYS A 183 -14.57 1.47 -2.27
CA LYS A 183 -14.99 2.28 -3.42
C LYS A 183 -16.43 2.77 -3.29
N ARG A 184 -17.35 1.84 -3.04
CA ARG A 184 -18.79 2.13 -2.97
C ARG A 184 -19.15 3.02 -1.79
N GLU A 185 -18.61 2.73 -0.60
CA GLU A 185 -19.05 3.37 0.64
C GLU A 185 -18.28 4.66 0.94
N ALA A 186 -16.99 4.75 0.58
CA ALA A 186 -16.17 5.95 0.76
C ALA A 186 -16.19 6.88 -0.46
N ASN A 187 -16.70 6.42 -1.61
CA ASN A 187 -16.72 7.16 -2.88
C ASN A 187 -15.34 7.68 -3.28
N VAL A 188 -14.36 6.79 -3.27
CA VAL A 188 -12.97 7.03 -3.67
C VAL A 188 -12.54 5.96 -4.68
N PRO A 189 -11.69 6.29 -5.67
CA PRO A 189 -11.10 5.27 -6.51
C PRO A 189 -10.32 4.23 -5.70
N THR A 190 -10.36 2.96 -6.10
CA THR A 190 -9.65 1.87 -5.41
C THR A 190 -8.81 1.01 -6.32
N GLY A 191 -7.73 0.49 -5.74
CA GLY A 191 -6.87 -0.53 -6.33
C GLY A 191 -7.17 -1.88 -5.70
N ALA A 192 -7.40 -2.90 -6.51
CA ALA A 192 -7.54 -4.28 -6.05
C ALA A 192 -6.24 -5.07 -6.24
N VAL A 193 -5.83 -5.81 -5.21
CA VAL A 193 -4.66 -6.70 -5.21
C VAL A 193 -5.00 -8.04 -4.58
N GLY A 194 -4.18 -9.07 -4.80
CA GLY A 194 -4.25 -10.32 -4.05
C GLY A 194 -4.71 -11.50 -4.90
N LEU A 195 -3.75 -12.33 -5.30
CA LEU A 195 -3.99 -13.55 -6.10
C LEU A 195 -4.85 -13.28 -7.34
N ILE A 196 -4.54 -12.18 -8.04
CA ILE A 196 -5.04 -11.90 -9.39
C ILE A 196 -3.95 -12.33 -10.35
N THR A 197 -4.20 -13.38 -11.14
CA THR A 197 -3.13 -14.07 -11.89
C THR A 197 -3.45 -14.31 -13.35
N ASN A 198 -4.61 -13.90 -13.85
CA ASN A 198 -4.96 -14.04 -15.26
C ASN A 198 -5.73 -12.81 -15.77
N ALA A 199 -5.70 -12.62 -17.08
CA ALA A 199 -6.26 -11.44 -17.73
C ALA A 199 -7.78 -11.32 -17.53
N LYS A 200 -8.52 -12.44 -17.64
CA LYS A 200 -9.98 -12.46 -17.49
C LYS A 200 -10.42 -12.04 -16.09
N GLN A 201 -9.75 -12.53 -15.05
CA GLN A 201 -10.01 -12.12 -13.68
C GLN A 201 -9.77 -10.61 -13.48
N ALA A 202 -8.68 -10.07 -14.03
CA ALA A 202 -8.38 -8.64 -13.94
C ALA A 202 -9.42 -7.79 -14.69
N GLU A 203 -9.82 -8.20 -15.89
CA GLU A 203 -10.87 -7.57 -16.68
C GLU A 203 -12.22 -7.58 -15.94
N GLU A 204 -12.62 -8.72 -15.37
CA GLU A 204 -13.88 -8.85 -14.63
C GLU A 204 -13.94 -7.89 -13.43
N ILE A 205 -12.84 -7.75 -12.68
CA ILE A 205 -12.76 -6.83 -11.53
C ILE A 205 -13.07 -5.39 -11.95
N VAL A 206 -12.43 -4.91 -13.02
CA VAL A 206 -12.62 -3.54 -13.52
C VAL A 206 -14.00 -3.38 -14.15
N ARG A 207 -14.38 -4.29 -15.03
CA ARG A 207 -15.66 -4.25 -15.78
C ARG A 207 -16.87 -4.29 -14.87
N ASN A 208 -16.79 -5.04 -13.77
CA ASN A 208 -17.87 -5.13 -12.78
C ASN A 208 -17.83 -3.97 -11.76
N GLY A 209 -16.92 -3.01 -11.92
CA GLY A 209 -16.82 -1.83 -11.05
C GLY A 209 -16.26 -2.11 -9.65
N GLN A 210 -15.61 -3.26 -9.45
CA GLN A 210 -15.11 -3.68 -8.13
C GLN A 210 -13.83 -2.94 -7.73
N ALA A 211 -13.08 -2.41 -8.70
CA ALA A 211 -11.96 -1.51 -8.49
C ALA A 211 -11.75 -0.63 -9.74
N ASP A 212 -10.96 0.44 -9.62
CA ASP A 212 -10.56 1.31 -10.72
C ASP A 212 -9.26 0.85 -11.37
N VAL A 213 -8.42 0.16 -10.59
CA VAL A 213 -7.15 -0.41 -11.07
C VAL A 213 -6.92 -1.77 -10.43
N VAL A 214 -6.20 -2.62 -11.16
CA VAL A 214 -5.74 -3.92 -10.68
C VAL A 214 -4.23 -3.86 -10.46
N VAL A 215 -3.81 -4.11 -9.23
CA VAL A 215 -2.40 -4.09 -8.82
C VAL A 215 -1.88 -5.53 -8.82
N ILE A 216 -0.83 -5.78 -9.60
CA ILE A 216 -0.24 -7.11 -9.79
C ILE A 216 1.19 -7.12 -9.24
N ALA A 217 1.55 -8.16 -8.49
CA ALA A 217 2.88 -8.31 -7.90
C ALA A 217 3.59 -9.58 -8.37
N ARG A 218 3.25 -10.74 -7.79
CA ARG A 218 3.95 -12.02 -8.06
C ARG A 218 3.92 -12.45 -9.52
N GLU A 219 2.89 -12.07 -10.27
CA GLU A 219 2.81 -12.44 -11.68
C GLU A 219 3.82 -11.67 -12.55
N PHE A 220 4.08 -10.40 -12.24
CA PHE A 220 5.17 -9.65 -12.88
C PHE A 220 6.56 -10.22 -12.60
N LEU A 221 6.76 -10.92 -11.48
CA LEU A 221 8.03 -11.60 -11.19
C LEU A 221 8.26 -12.82 -12.09
N ARG A 222 7.18 -13.44 -12.60
CA ARG A 222 7.24 -14.61 -13.49
C ARG A 222 7.21 -14.21 -14.96
N ASP A 223 6.47 -13.16 -15.26
CA ASP A 223 6.28 -12.63 -16.61
C ASP A 223 6.38 -11.10 -16.62
N PRO A 224 7.52 -10.52 -17.02
CA PRO A 224 7.68 -9.07 -17.07
C PRO A 224 6.90 -8.42 -18.23
N TYR A 225 6.42 -9.19 -19.22
CA TYR A 225 5.63 -8.70 -20.34
C TYR A 225 4.13 -8.93 -20.17
N LEU A 226 3.71 -9.26 -18.94
CA LEU A 226 2.34 -9.56 -18.56
C LEU A 226 1.28 -8.64 -19.21
N PRO A 227 1.42 -7.30 -19.22
CA PRO A 227 0.40 -6.44 -19.82
C PRO A 227 0.26 -6.62 -21.34
N LEU A 228 1.35 -6.97 -22.04
CA LEU A 228 1.30 -7.23 -23.48
C LEU A 228 0.59 -8.55 -23.77
N HIS A 229 0.89 -9.60 -22.98
CA HIS A 229 0.25 -10.91 -23.11
C HIS A 229 -1.24 -10.84 -22.76
N TRP A 230 -1.60 -10.16 -21.66
CA TRP A 230 -2.99 -9.98 -21.25
C TRP A 230 -3.78 -9.14 -22.24
N ALA A 231 -3.18 -8.09 -22.80
CA ALA A 231 -3.83 -7.32 -23.86
C ALA A 231 -4.15 -8.21 -25.07
N GLN A 232 -3.24 -9.08 -25.48
CA GLN A 232 -3.48 -10.04 -26.56
C GLN A 232 -4.59 -11.04 -26.21
N GLU A 233 -4.59 -11.61 -24.99
CA GLU A 233 -5.63 -12.55 -24.53
C GLU A 233 -7.03 -11.91 -24.53
N LEU A 234 -7.12 -10.64 -24.11
CA LEU A 234 -8.38 -9.89 -24.02
C LEU A 234 -8.77 -9.23 -25.36
N GLY A 235 -7.95 -9.33 -26.40
CA GLY A 235 -8.16 -8.63 -27.68
C GLY A 235 -8.04 -7.10 -27.58
N ALA A 236 -7.40 -6.58 -26.53
CA ALA A 236 -7.15 -5.16 -26.35
C ALA A 236 -6.01 -4.67 -27.26
N LYS A 237 -6.16 -3.47 -27.81
CA LYS A 237 -5.12 -2.83 -28.64
C LYS A 237 -4.08 -2.17 -27.73
N GLN A 238 -2.83 -2.59 -27.84
CA GLN A 238 -1.71 -2.01 -27.09
C GLN A 238 -0.51 -1.78 -28.01
N SER A 239 0.24 -0.70 -27.77
CA SER A 239 1.49 -0.43 -28.49
C SER A 239 2.67 -1.21 -27.91
N TRP A 240 3.53 -1.70 -28.81
CA TRP A 240 4.72 -2.48 -28.47
C TRP A 240 6.01 -1.69 -28.67
N PRO A 241 7.07 -1.92 -27.87
CA PRO A 241 8.39 -1.36 -28.16
C PRO A 241 8.83 -1.65 -29.60
N ALA A 242 9.41 -0.65 -30.26
CA ALA A 242 9.80 -0.71 -31.67
C ALA A 242 10.65 -1.94 -32.01
N GLN A 243 11.53 -2.30 -31.08
CA GLN A 243 12.49 -3.39 -31.18
C GLN A 243 11.81 -4.77 -31.16
N TYR A 244 10.57 -4.86 -30.65
CA TYR A 244 9.83 -6.12 -30.49
C TYR A 244 8.74 -6.32 -31.53
N MET A 245 8.61 -5.41 -32.50
CA MET A 245 7.53 -5.48 -33.51
C MET A 245 7.52 -6.78 -34.32
N ARG A 246 8.66 -7.45 -34.51
CA ARG A 246 8.74 -8.75 -35.18
C ARG A 246 8.15 -9.92 -34.37
N ALA A 247 7.91 -9.72 -33.08
CA ALA A 247 7.26 -10.67 -32.18
C ALA A 247 5.82 -10.25 -31.83
N ALA A 248 5.40 -9.04 -32.23
CA ALA A 248 4.09 -8.51 -31.91
C ALA A 248 2.99 -9.13 -32.79
N PRO A 249 1.73 -9.22 -32.30
CA PRO A 249 0.59 -9.60 -33.11
C PRO A 249 0.45 -8.71 -34.36
N GLU A 250 -0.10 -9.28 -35.43
CA GLU A 250 -0.32 -8.55 -36.68
C GLU A 250 -1.19 -7.30 -36.46
N GLY A 251 -0.82 -6.18 -37.10
CA GLY A 251 -1.52 -4.90 -36.96
C GLY A 251 -1.19 -4.10 -35.69
N THR A 252 -0.28 -4.59 -34.84
CA THR A 252 0.20 -3.85 -33.66
C THR A 252 0.87 -2.53 -34.06
N GLN A 253 0.62 -1.45 -33.29
CA GLN A 253 1.29 -0.17 -33.47
C GLN A 253 2.61 -0.10 -32.68
N LYS A 254 3.62 0.52 -33.29
CA LYS A 254 4.88 0.85 -32.61
C LYS A 254 4.64 1.91 -31.54
N ARG A 255 5.14 1.65 -30.34
CA ARG A 255 5.15 2.59 -29.22
C ARG A 255 6.02 3.78 -29.56
N GLN A 256 5.46 4.97 -29.42
CA GLN A 256 6.23 6.20 -29.45
C GLN A 256 6.88 6.41 -28.08
N PRO A 257 8.14 6.91 -28.04
CA PRO A 257 8.71 7.38 -26.78
C PRO A 257 7.74 8.36 -26.11
N ARG A 258 7.66 8.35 -24.77
CA ARG A 258 7.01 9.47 -24.07
C ARG A 258 7.76 10.74 -24.52
N GLY A 259 7.03 11.73 -25.04
CA GLY A 259 7.63 13.02 -25.35
C GLY A 259 8.16 13.66 -24.07
N ASP A 260 9.24 14.42 -24.21
CA ASP A 260 9.82 15.23 -23.13
C ASP A 260 8.82 16.25 -22.58
#